data_AF-A0A4Y2DPF2-F1
#
_entry.id   AF-A0A4Y2DPF2-F1
#
_cell.length_a   1.000
_cell.length_b   1.000
_cell.length_c   1.000
_cell.angle_alpha   90.00
_cell.angle_beta   90.00
_cell.angle_gamma   90.00
#
_symmetry.space_group_name_H-M   'P 1'
#
loop_
_entity.id
_entity.type
_entity.pdbx_description
1 polymer ?
#
loop_
_entity_poly.entity_id
_entity_poly.type
_entity_poly.pdbx_seq_one_letter_code
_entity_poly.pdbx_strand_id
1 'polypeptide(L)'
;MVTLAKQFIGAERMDNWNLHLDTVQKMMPYFHASGHFLYAKSCYLYLQDMFDLKERMTAEEYELFTTKGYFTIRRSDKFWCGTLSDMTFEQLLMRTMKCLGGLTHGRGVKESVLSKWTLGMVFLHNICDEVEKFCNVAFSSSEQHVEMRSSLVNRDNDDVKN
;
A
#
# COMPACT_ATOMS: atom_id res chain seq x y z
N MET A 1 -0.33 19.46 10.29
CA MET A 1 -0.73 18.41 9.31
C MET A 1 0.45 17.84 8.54
N VAL A 2 1.20 18.63 7.74
CA VAL A 2 2.30 18.09 6.90
C VAL A 2 3.39 17.37 7.70
N THR A 3 3.83 17.92 8.83
CA THR A 3 4.82 17.25 9.71
C THR A 3 4.32 15.91 10.21
N LEU A 4 3.06 15.83 10.62
CA LEU A 4 2.43 14.60 11.10
C LEU A 4 2.34 13.55 9.97
N ALA A 5 1.98 13.95 8.76
CA ALA A 5 1.97 13.07 7.60
C ALA A 5 3.38 12.54 7.27
N LYS A 6 4.42 13.39 7.35
CA LYS A 6 5.82 12.97 7.17
C LYS A 6 6.26 11.97 8.25
N GLN A 7 5.85 12.18 9.51
CA GLN A 7 6.16 11.27 10.61
C GLN A 7 5.48 9.90 10.41
N PHE A 8 4.21 9.90 9.99
CA PHE A 8 3.48 8.68 9.66
C PHE A 8 4.17 7.89 8.54
N ILE A 9 4.46 8.55 7.41
CA ILE A 9 5.22 7.92 6.31
C ILE A 9 6.56 7.40 6.83
N GLY A 10 7.26 8.18 7.66
CA GLY A 10 8.52 7.74 8.23
C GLY A 10 8.39 6.51 9.13
N ALA A 11 7.33 6.44 9.94
CA ALA A 11 7.05 5.29 10.78
C ALA A 11 6.93 4.02 9.94
N GLU A 12 6.17 4.06 8.85
CA GLU A 12 6.00 2.93 7.94
C GLU A 12 7.30 2.58 7.21
N ARG A 13 8.01 3.57 6.66
CA ARG A 13 9.25 3.33 5.91
C ARG A 13 10.35 2.71 6.77
N MET A 14 10.35 2.99 8.07
CA MET A 14 11.32 2.51 9.06
C MET A 14 10.82 1.28 9.86
N ASP A 15 9.62 0.79 9.60
CA ASP A 15 8.99 -0.27 10.39
C ASP A 15 8.78 0.06 11.89
N ASN A 16 8.52 1.33 12.22
CA ASN A 16 8.34 1.76 13.61
C ASN A 16 6.85 1.67 14.01
N TRP A 17 6.47 0.52 14.55
CA TRP A 17 5.10 0.24 15.00
C TRP A 17 4.55 1.24 16.02
N ASN A 18 5.35 1.62 17.02
CA ASN A 18 4.88 2.54 18.06
C ASN A 18 4.66 3.96 17.52
N LEU A 19 5.56 4.44 16.66
CA LEU A 19 5.41 5.74 16.01
C LEU A 19 4.22 5.74 15.03
N HIS A 20 3.94 4.61 14.38
CA HIS A 20 2.76 4.43 13.55
C HIS A 20 1.48 4.64 14.35
N LEU A 21 1.32 3.96 15.50
CA LEU A 21 0.13 4.12 16.34
C LEU A 21 -0.02 5.55 16.89
N ASP A 22 1.08 6.16 17.35
CA ASP A 22 1.08 7.54 17.86
C ASP A 22 0.66 8.54 16.77
N THR A 23 1.16 8.37 15.54
CA THR A 23 0.81 9.25 14.42
C THR A 23 -0.64 9.06 13.97
N VAL A 24 -1.14 7.83 13.91
CA VAL A 24 -2.55 7.53 13.64
C VAL A 24 -3.48 8.16 14.69
N GLN A 25 -3.13 8.05 15.97
CA GLN A 25 -3.89 8.69 17.05
C GLN A 25 -3.91 10.22 16.91
N LYS A 26 -2.76 10.83 16.58
CA LYS A 26 -2.66 12.29 16.34
C LYS A 26 -3.39 12.75 15.06
N MET A 27 -3.68 11.84 14.12
CA MET A 27 -4.43 12.16 12.90
C MET A 27 -5.95 12.25 13.14
N MET A 28 -6.48 11.62 14.20
CA MET A 28 -7.94 11.57 14.45
C MET A 28 -8.65 12.93 14.46
N PRO A 29 -8.14 14.00 15.13
CA PRO A 29 -8.81 15.30 15.13
C PRO A 29 -8.98 15.88 13.72
N TYR A 30 -8.08 15.56 12.79
CA TYR A 30 -8.16 16.02 11.42
C TYR A 30 -9.26 15.31 10.64
N PHE A 31 -9.47 14.01 10.86
CA PHE A 31 -10.60 13.28 10.26
C PHE A 31 -11.94 13.84 10.73
N HIS A 32 -12.05 14.23 12.00
CA HIS A 32 -13.24 14.91 12.51
C HIS A 32 -13.42 16.29 11.87
N ALA A 33 -12.35 17.10 11.85
CA ALA A 33 -12.39 18.47 11.34
C ALA A 33 -12.72 18.52 9.83
N SER A 34 -12.28 17.53 9.06
CA SER A 34 -12.56 17.44 7.61
C SER A 34 -13.89 16.77 7.28
N GLY A 35 -14.71 16.39 8.27
CA GLY A 35 -15.98 15.70 8.07
C GLY A 35 -15.86 14.24 7.63
N HIS A 36 -14.67 13.65 7.71
CA HIS A 36 -14.42 12.24 7.38
C HIS A 36 -14.78 11.31 8.55
N PHE A 37 -16.04 11.36 9.00
CA PHE A 37 -16.48 10.66 10.21
C PHE A 37 -16.36 9.13 10.13
N LEU A 38 -16.55 8.54 8.94
CA LEU A 38 -16.36 7.10 8.75
C LEU A 38 -14.89 6.71 8.94
N TYR A 39 -13.95 7.50 8.41
CA TYR A 39 -12.51 7.27 8.64
C TYR A 39 -12.13 7.49 10.10
N ALA A 40 -12.69 8.52 10.76
CA ALA A 40 -12.48 8.73 12.19
C ALA A 40 -12.95 7.52 13.01
N LYS A 41 -14.17 7.01 12.74
CA LYS A 41 -14.71 5.81 13.39
C LYS A 41 -13.82 4.58 13.17
N SER A 42 -13.43 4.32 11.92
CA SER A 42 -12.53 3.21 11.60
C SER A 42 -11.18 3.36 12.29
N CYS A 43 -10.65 4.58 12.40
CA CYS A 43 -9.41 4.87 13.10
C CYS A 43 -9.49 4.55 14.59
N TYR A 44 -10.60 4.86 15.26
CA TYR A 44 -10.80 4.47 16.66
C TYR A 44 -10.80 2.95 16.85
N LEU A 45 -11.57 2.24 16.02
CA LEU A 45 -11.65 0.78 16.07
C LEU A 45 -10.28 0.16 15.83
N TYR A 46 -9.57 0.65 14.80
CA TYR A 46 -8.21 0.23 14.49
C TYR A 46 -7.27 0.43 15.68
N LEU A 47 -7.21 1.63 16.27
CA LEU A 47 -6.32 1.90 17.40
C LEU A 47 -6.64 1.02 18.60
N GLN A 48 -7.92 0.81 18.91
CA GLN A 48 -8.33 -0.07 19.99
C GLN A 48 -7.84 -1.50 19.74
N ASP A 49 -8.11 -2.06 18.56
CA ASP A 49 -7.65 -3.39 18.18
C ASP A 49 -6.12 -3.51 18.19
N MET A 50 -5.40 -2.44 17.80
CA MET A 50 -3.94 -2.44 17.75
C MET A 50 -3.29 -2.28 19.13
N PHE A 51 -3.93 -1.60 20.08
CA PHE A 51 -3.46 -1.55 21.46
C PHE A 51 -3.69 -2.89 22.18
N ASP A 52 -4.79 -3.56 21.89
CA ASP A 52 -5.11 -4.89 22.41
C ASP A 52 -4.39 -6.02 21.64
N LEU A 53 -3.57 -5.66 20.63
CA LEU A 53 -2.95 -6.61 19.71
C LEU A 53 -2.10 -7.66 20.43
N LYS A 54 -1.38 -7.24 21.47
CA LYS A 54 -0.55 -8.14 22.31
C LYS A 54 -1.35 -9.25 22.98
N GLU A 55 -2.63 -9.00 23.27
CA GLU A 55 -3.52 -10.00 23.90
C GLU A 55 -4.12 -10.97 22.87
N ARG A 56 -4.08 -10.62 21.58
CA ARG A 56 -4.69 -11.39 20.48
C ARG A 56 -3.72 -12.30 19.74
N MET A 57 -2.41 -12.14 19.95
CA MET A 57 -1.37 -12.95 19.31
C MET A 57 -0.42 -13.55 20.33
N THR A 58 0.38 -14.52 19.88
CA THR A 58 1.44 -15.07 20.74
C THR A 58 2.53 -14.03 20.99
N ALA A 59 3.26 -14.16 22.10
CA ALA A 59 4.33 -13.23 22.43
C ALA A 59 5.43 -13.20 21.35
N GLU A 60 5.70 -14.33 20.72
CA GLU A 60 6.65 -14.45 19.62
C GLU A 60 6.19 -13.70 18.37
N GLU A 61 4.94 -13.90 17.94
CA GLU A 61 4.36 -13.17 16.80
C GLU A 61 4.33 -11.66 17.05
N TYR A 62 4.02 -11.25 18.29
CA TYR A 62 4.04 -9.84 18.67
C TYR A 62 5.44 -9.25 18.59
N GLU A 63 6.46 -9.96 19.08
CA GLU A 63 7.86 -9.53 18.96
C GLU A 63 8.27 -9.42 17.49
N LEU A 64 7.95 -10.43 16.68
CA LEU A 64 8.25 -10.44 15.25
C LEU A 64 7.62 -9.24 14.54
N PHE A 65 6.32 -9.04 14.76
CA PHE A 65 5.54 -7.97 14.15
C PHE A 65 6.02 -6.57 14.55
N THR A 66 6.28 -6.34 15.83
CA THR A 66 6.53 -4.97 16.34
C THR A 66 8.00 -4.57 16.41
N THR A 67 8.93 -5.54 16.49
CA THR A 67 10.35 -5.25 16.73
C THR A 67 11.29 -5.83 15.68
N LYS A 68 10.86 -6.86 14.91
CA LYS A 68 11.74 -7.59 13.98
C LYS A 68 11.52 -7.26 12.51
N GLY A 69 10.75 -6.23 12.15
CA GLY A 69 10.63 -5.84 10.76
C GLY A 69 9.37 -6.32 10.04
N TYR A 70 8.42 -6.99 10.72
CA TYR A 70 7.33 -7.73 10.06
C TYR A 70 6.04 -6.90 9.92
N PHE A 71 6.02 -5.69 10.46
CA PHE A 71 4.90 -4.76 10.29
C PHE A 71 4.79 -4.28 8.83
N THR A 72 5.91 -4.08 8.15
CA THR A 72 5.99 -3.65 6.75
C THR A 72 6.68 -4.66 5.85
N ILE A 73 6.30 -4.66 4.57
CA ILE A 73 6.91 -5.51 3.56
C ILE A 73 8.18 -4.84 3.03
N ARG A 74 9.28 -5.58 3.00
CA ARG A 74 10.60 -5.10 2.57
C ARG A 74 11.12 -5.96 1.42
N ARG A 75 11.51 -5.32 0.30
CA ARG A 75 12.14 -5.98 -0.87
C ARG A 75 13.67 -5.92 -0.84
N SER A 76 14.25 -5.15 0.06
CA SER A 76 15.69 -4.97 0.23
C SER A 76 16.01 -4.69 1.70
N ASP A 77 17.25 -4.87 2.12
CA ASP A 77 17.65 -4.62 3.51
C ASP A 77 17.99 -3.15 3.83
N LYS A 78 17.46 -2.21 3.05
CA LYS A 78 17.66 -0.77 3.33
C LYS A 78 16.79 -0.34 4.51
N PHE A 79 17.30 0.55 5.36
CA PHE A 79 16.55 1.05 6.54
C PHE A 79 15.21 1.71 6.16
N TRP A 80 15.20 2.56 5.12
CA TRP A 80 14.02 3.31 4.67
C TRP A 80 13.36 2.62 3.46
N CYS A 81 12.93 1.37 3.61
CA CYS A 81 12.36 0.58 2.51
C CYS A 81 11.01 -0.08 2.81
N GLY A 82 10.50 0.07 4.03
CA GLY A 82 9.20 -0.50 4.42
C GLY A 82 8.09 -0.05 3.49
N THR A 83 7.24 -0.98 3.09
CA THR A 83 6.06 -0.71 2.26
C THR A 83 4.86 -1.35 2.94
N LEU A 84 3.76 -0.59 3.07
CA LEU A 84 2.51 -1.10 3.59
C LEU A 84 2.03 -2.34 2.83
N SER A 85 1.40 -3.26 3.55
CA SER A 85 0.86 -4.49 2.97
C SER A 85 -0.18 -4.20 1.90
N ASP A 86 -1.12 -3.30 2.17
CA ASP A 86 -2.16 -2.89 1.23
C ASP A 86 -1.55 -2.26 -0.04
N MET A 87 -0.64 -1.30 0.11
CA MET A 87 0.06 -0.70 -1.03
C MET A 87 0.82 -1.75 -1.85
N THR A 88 1.44 -2.72 -1.21
CA THR A 88 2.13 -3.81 -1.90
C THR A 88 1.15 -4.67 -2.69
N PHE A 89 0.00 -5.00 -2.08
CA PHE A 89 -1.06 -5.77 -2.73
C PHE A 89 -1.68 -5.00 -3.91
N GLU A 90 -1.89 -3.71 -3.76
CA GLU A 90 -2.42 -2.85 -4.82
C GLU A 90 -1.45 -2.77 -6.01
N GLN A 91 -0.17 -2.51 -5.73
CA GLN A 91 0.84 -2.33 -6.78
C GLN A 91 1.22 -3.64 -7.46
N LEU A 92 1.08 -4.77 -6.77
CA LEU A 92 1.41 -6.09 -7.29
C LEU A 92 0.19 -6.77 -7.90
N LEU A 93 -0.78 -7.15 -7.07
CA LEU A 93 -1.90 -7.98 -7.47
C LEU A 93 -3.00 -7.15 -8.13
N MET A 94 -3.45 -6.07 -7.50
CA MET A 94 -4.57 -5.28 -8.06
C MET A 94 -4.19 -4.62 -9.38
N ARG A 95 -2.93 -4.20 -9.55
CA ARG A 95 -2.43 -3.69 -10.82
C ARG A 95 -2.63 -4.70 -11.94
N THR A 96 -2.23 -5.96 -11.73
CA THR A 96 -2.41 -7.03 -12.73
C THR A 96 -3.88 -7.36 -13.00
N MET A 97 -4.76 -7.22 -12.01
CA MET A 97 -6.22 -7.30 -12.24
C MET A 97 -6.75 -6.15 -13.10
N LYS A 98 -6.21 -4.95 -12.91
CA LYS A 98 -6.72 -3.70 -13.49
C LYS A 98 -6.13 -3.35 -14.86
N CYS A 99 -5.05 -4.00 -15.27
CA CYS A 99 -4.47 -3.82 -16.60
C CYS A 99 -5.37 -4.33 -17.74
N LEU A 100 -5.09 -3.91 -18.98
CA LEU A 100 -5.79 -4.39 -20.17
C LEU A 100 -5.59 -5.91 -20.31
N GLY A 101 -6.67 -6.66 -20.47
CA GLY A 101 -6.65 -8.13 -20.44
C GLY A 101 -6.66 -8.73 -19.02
N GLY A 102 -6.66 -7.89 -17.98
CA GLY A 102 -6.89 -8.27 -16.59
C GLY A 102 -8.37 -8.46 -16.25
N LEU A 103 -8.63 -8.83 -15.01
CA LEU A 103 -9.95 -9.26 -14.54
C LEU A 103 -11.01 -8.13 -14.53
N THR A 104 -10.62 -6.88 -14.29
CA THR A 104 -11.58 -5.78 -14.15
C THR A 104 -11.91 -5.09 -15.46
N HIS A 105 -11.22 -5.44 -16.56
CA HIS A 105 -11.42 -4.79 -17.85
C HIS A 105 -12.17 -5.73 -18.80
N GLY A 106 -13.48 -5.54 -18.97
CA GLY A 106 -14.32 -6.37 -19.85
C GLY A 106 -15.75 -6.57 -19.33
N ARG A 107 -16.53 -7.44 -19.99
CA ARG A 107 -17.90 -7.77 -19.55
C ARG A 107 -17.90 -9.03 -18.69
N GLY A 108 -18.36 -8.89 -17.44
CA GLY A 108 -18.79 -9.97 -16.55
C GLY A 108 -17.72 -11.02 -16.22
N VAL A 109 -17.16 -10.96 -15.02
CA VAL A 109 -16.28 -12.02 -14.52
C VAL A 109 -17.15 -13.12 -13.89
N LYS A 110 -17.16 -14.30 -14.50
CA LYS A 110 -17.76 -15.49 -13.86
C LYS A 110 -16.91 -15.90 -12.66
N GLU A 111 -17.54 -16.41 -11.61
CA GLU A 111 -16.86 -16.86 -10.39
C GLU A 111 -15.75 -17.89 -10.67
N SER A 112 -15.98 -18.81 -11.62
CA SER A 112 -14.96 -19.77 -12.04
C SER A 112 -13.73 -19.14 -12.71
N VAL A 113 -13.87 -17.99 -13.35
CA VAL A 113 -12.76 -17.22 -13.95
C VAL A 113 -12.01 -16.47 -12.85
N LEU A 114 -12.74 -15.86 -11.91
CA LEU A 114 -12.15 -15.23 -10.73
C LEU A 114 -11.30 -16.23 -9.94
N SER A 115 -11.83 -17.41 -9.62
CA SER A 115 -11.10 -18.45 -8.86
C SER A 115 -9.85 -18.93 -9.60
N LYS A 116 -9.93 -19.17 -10.91
CA LYS A 116 -8.77 -19.55 -11.72
C LYS A 116 -7.70 -18.46 -11.73
N TRP A 117 -8.12 -17.20 -11.86
CA TRP A 117 -7.20 -16.07 -11.84
C TRP A 117 -6.56 -15.93 -10.46
N THR A 118 -7.33 -15.92 -9.37
CA THR A 118 -6.80 -15.77 -7.99
C THR A 118 -5.79 -16.85 -7.64
N LEU A 119 -6.07 -18.12 -7.99
CA LEU A 119 -5.15 -19.23 -7.73
C LEU A 119 -3.95 -19.24 -8.70
N GLY A 120 -4.18 -18.90 -9.97
CA GLY A 120 -3.15 -18.94 -11.01
C GLY A 120 -2.20 -17.74 -10.99
N MET A 121 -2.67 -16.57 -10.54
CA MET A 121 -1.92 -15.32 -10.63
C MET A 121 -0.64 -15.34 -9.81
N VAL A 122 -0.63 -16.02 -8.65
CA VAL A 122 0.57 -16.15 -7.81
C VAL A 122 1.69 -16.86 -8.58
N PHE A 123 1.36 -17.92 -9.32
CA PHE A 123 2.32 -18.65 -10.16
C PHE A 123 2.69 -17.85 -11.41
N LEU A 124 1.69 -17.24 -12.06
CA LEU A 124 1.89 -16.44 -13.25
C LEU A 124 2.79 -15.24 -12.98
N HIS A 125 2.66 -14.60 -11.81
CA HIS A 125 3.49 -13.47 -11.41
C HIS A 125 4.98 -13.83 -11.42
N ASN A 126 5.35 -14.98 -10.84
CA ASN A 126 6.74 -15.44 -10.84
C ASN A 126 7.26 -15.71 -12.25
N ILE A 127 6.42 -16.29 -13.12
CA ILE A 127 6.79 -16.53 -14.53
C ILE A 127 6.99 -15.19 -15.25
N CYS A 128 6.08 -14.23 -15.08
CA CYS A 128 6.20 -12.90 -15.66
C CYS A 128 7.48 -12.19 -15.19
N ASP A 129 7.80 -12.25 -13.90
CA ASP A 129 9.02 -11.64 -13.33
C ASP A 129 10.29 -12.25 -13.94
N GLU A 130 10.36 -13.58 -14.10
CA GLU A 130 11.49 -14.24 -14.75
C GLU A 130 11.57 -13.94 -16.26
N VAL A 131 10.44 -13.81 -16.96
CA VAL A 131 10.40 -13.40 -18.37
C VAL A 131 10.85 -11.95 -18.53
N GLU A 132 10.43 -11.05 -17.64
CA GLU A 132 10.87 -9.65 -17.61
C GLU A 132 12.39 -9.56 -17.42
N LYS A 133 12.94 -10.30 -16.45
CA LYS A 133 14.40 -10.42 -16.23
C LYS A 133 15.12 -10.97 -17.46
N PHE A 134 14.62 -12.05 -18.06
CA PHE A 134 15.20 -12.68 -19.24
C PHE A 134 15.24 -11.74 -20.44
N CYS A 135 14.14 -11.02 -20.69
CA CYS A 135 14.03 -10.05 -21.78
C CYS A 135 14.77 -8.73 -21.50
N ASN A 136 15.31 -8.55 -20.28
CA ASN A 136 15.84 -7.28 -19.80
C ASN A 136 14.84 -6.12 -19.95
N VAL A 137 13.55 -6.43 -19.78
CA VAL A 137 12.46 -5.47 -19.79
C VAL A 137 11.90 -5.45 -18.39
N ALA A 138 12.15 -4.39 -17.64
CA ALA A 138 11.52 -4.19 -16.35
C ALA A 138 10.29 -3.29 -16.52
N PHE A 139 9.15 -3.67 -15.94
CA PHE A 139 8.04 -2.75 -15.73
C PHE A 139 8.41 -1.73 -14.64
N SER A 140 9.32 -0.80 -14.98
CA SER A 140 9.70 0.27 -14.06
C SER A 140 8.56 1.28 -13.93
N SER A 141 8.07 1.46 -12.71
CA SER A 141 7.45 2.73 -12.35
C SER A 141 8.61 3.70 -12.12
N SER A 142 8.60 4.84 -12.82
CA SER A 142 9.45 5.97 -12.44
C SER A 142 9.28 6.24 -10.93
N GLU A 143 10.36 6.65 -10.24
CA GLU A 143 10.27 7.17 -8.88
C GLU A 143 9.37 8.41 -8.80
N GLN A 144 9.09 9.05 -9.95
CA GLN A 144 8.10 10.11 -10.04
C GLN A 144 6.69 9.55 -9.84
N HIS A 145 6.00 10.18 -8.87
CA HIS A 145 4.57 10.07 -8.70
C HIS A 145 3.84 10.29 -10.03
N VAL A 146 2.72 9.59 -10.26
CA VAL A 146 1.97 9.66 -11.52
C VAL A 146 1.62 11.10 -11.91
N GLU A 147 1.22 11.92 -10.92
CA GLU A 147 0.90 13.35 -11.09
C GLU A 147 2.10 14.22 -11.51
N MET A 148 3.33 13.78 -11.25
CA MET A 148 4.54 14.50 -11.68
C MET A 148 4.99 14.10 -13.09
N ARG A 149 4.22 13.28 -13.80
CA ARG A 149 4.50 12.99 -15.21
C ARG A 149 4.37 14.28 -16.02
N SER A 150 5.32 14.48 -16.93
CA SER A 150 5.35 15.63 -17.83
C SER A 150 4.03 15.84 -18.58
N SER A 151 3.31 14.77 -18.92
CA SER A 151 1.98 14.87 -19.54
C SER A 151 0.92 15.54 -18.66
N LEU A 152 0.89 15.23 -17.36
CA LEU A 152 -0.08 15.79 -16.41
C LEU A 152 0.32 17.20 -16.00
N VAL A 153 1.61 17.42 -15.73
CA VAL A 153 2.16 18.75 -15.49
C VAL A 153 1.86 19.71 -16.64
N ASN A 154 1.99 19.27 -17.89
CA ASN A 154 1.67 20.09 -19.05
C ASN A 154 0.17 20.41 -19.12
N ARG A 155 -0.70 19.42 -18.88
CA ARG A 155 -2.16 19.63 -18.86
C ARG A 155 -2.56 20.63 -17.77
N ASP A 156 -2.08 20.44 -16.55
CA ASP A 156 -2.40 21.33 -15.43
C ASP A 156 -1.90 22.76 -15.70
N ASN A 157 -0.71 22.90 -16.31
CA ASN A 157 -0.20 24.20 -16.74
C ASN A 157 -1.04 24.85 -17.85
N ASP A 158 -1.69 24.07 -18.71
CA ASP A 158 -2.58 24.58 -19.74
C ASP A 158 -3.95 24.96 -19.18
N ASP A 159 -4.46 24.21 -18.18
CA ASP A 159 -5.70 24.53 -17.47
C ASP A 159 -5.60 25.86 -16.69
N VAL A 160 -4.40 26.21 -16.18
CA VAL A 160 -4.13 27.49 -15.49
C VAL A 160 -4.02 28.69 -16.44
N LYS A 161 -3.80 28.47 -17.74
CA LYS A 161 -3.69 29.55 -18.75
C LYS A 161 -5.05 30.00 -19.28
N ASN A 162 -6.13 29.30 -18.98
CA ASN A 162 -7.51 29.68 -19.31
C ASN A 162 -8.18 30.40 -18.13
#